data_AF-A0A0G2HYY7-F1
#
_entry.id   AF-A0A0G2HYY7-F1
#
_cell.length_a   1.000
_cell.length_b   1.000
_cell.length_c   1.000
_cell.angle_alpha   90.00
_cell.angle_beta   90.00
_cell.angle_gamma   90.00
#
_symmetry.space_group_name_H-M   'P 1'
#
loop_
_entity.id
_entity.type
_entity.pdbx_description
1 polymer ?
#
loop_
_entity_poly.entity_id
_entity_poly.type
_entity_poly.pdbx_seq_one_letter_code
_entity_poly.pdbx_strand_id
1 'polypeptide(L)'
;MSTDENGNTNCSNLTNCYNCKNSSNCNGCNRLDNCSNMSNSDDCTDSSNCIDCTDLINCSNCTDCSGLTGSSNQHGVHKNEAEL
;
A
#
# COMPACT_ATOMS: atom_id res chain seq x y z
N MET A 1 -13.04 15.71 3.00
CA MET A 1 -11.81 15.87 2.22
C MET A 1 -12.04 15.09 0.95
N SER A 2 -12.29 15.82 -0.12
CA SER A 2 -12.63 15.29 -1.44
C SER A 2 -11.44 15.59 -2.33
N THR A 3 -10.85 14.58 -2.94
CA THR A 3 -10.30 14.77 -4.29
C THR A 3 -10.74 13.60 -5.14
N ASP A 4 -11.86 13.83 -5.80
CA ASP A 4 -12.28 13.09 -6.96
C ASP A 4 -11.29 13.28 -8.14
N GLU A 5 -11.51 12.41 -9.11
CA GLU A 5 -10.86 12.16 -10.40
C GLU A 5 -9.40 11.71 -10.45
N ASN A 6 -8.44 12.15 -9.62
CA ASN A 6 -7.03 11.76 -9.88
C ASN A 6 -6.05 11.72 -8.69
N GLY A 7 -6.50 11.70 -7.44
CA GLY A 7 -5.62 11.31 -6.34
C GLY A 7 -5.92 11.94 -4.99
N ASN A 8 -6.02 11.10 -3.97
CA ASN A 8 -6.37 11.49 -2.61
C ASN A 8 -5.13 11.91 -1.84
N THR A 9 -4.98 13.18 -1.46
CA THR A 9 -3.80 13.64 -0.71
C THR A 9 -4.16 13.98 0.73
N ASN A 10 -3.31 13.63 1.69
CA ASN A 10 -3.50 13.92 3.12
C ASN A 10 -4.84 13.41 3.67
N CYS A 11 -5.27 12.24 3.21
CA CYS A 11 -6.54 11.66 3.60
C CYS A 11 -6.34 10.57 4.65
N SER A 12 -7.30 10.44 5.55
CA SER A 12 -7.31 9.38 6.56
C SER A 12 -8.63 8.64 6.54
N ASN A 13 -8.59 7.33 6.79
CA ASN A 13 -9.78 6.48 6.88
C ASN A 13 -10.54 6.39 5.55
N LEU A 14 -9.81 6.16 4.46
CA LEU A 14 -10.41 5.95 3.14
C LEU A 14 -10.64 4.46 2.86
N THR A 15 -11.67 4.19 2.06
CA THR A 15 -11.93 2.86 1.51
C THR A 15 -12.05 2.96 0.00
N ASN A 16 -11.51 1.99 -0.73
CA ASN A 16 -11.60 1.95 -2.19
C ASN A 16 -11.06 3.24 -2.85
N CYS A 17 -9.94 3.75 -2.34
CA CYS A 17 -9.30 4.98 -2.83
C CYS A 17 -8.29 4.67 -3.93
N TYR A 18 -8.11 5.61 -4.84
CA TYR A 18 -7.16 5.50 -5.93
C TYR A 18 -6.17 6.67 -5.93
N ASN A 19 -4.93 6.38 -6.31
CA ASN A 19 -3.85 7.36 -6.46
C ASN A 19 -3.64 8.23 -5.19
N CYS A 20 -3.54 7.58 -4.04
CA CYS A 20 -3.54 8.28 -2.75
C CYS A 20 -2.10 8.60 -2.29
N LYS A 21 -1.89 9.82 -1.79
CA LYS A 21 -0.60 10.36 -1.33
C LYS A 21 -0.68 10.81 0.11
N ASN A 22 0.38 10.58 0.89
CA ASN A 22 0.47 11.04 2.29
C ASN A 22 -0.78 10.66 3.10
N SER A 23 -1.34 9.48 2.83
CA SER A 23 -2.62 9.05 3.39
C SER A 23 -2.42 7.96 4.43
N SER A 24 -3.40 7.80 5.32
CA SER A 24 -3.31 6.84 6.42
C SER A 24 -4.61 6.08 6.65
N ASN A 25 -4.50 4.87 7.22
CA ASN A 25 -5.64 4.03 7.59
C ASN A 25 -6.57 3.78 6.39
N CYS A 26 -6.00 3.31 5.28
CA CYS A 26 -6.75 3.14 4.05
C CYS A 26 -6.91 1.64 3.73
N ASN A 27 -8.06 1.26 3.16
CA ASN A 27 -8.37 -0.14 2.87
C ASN A 27 -8.92 -0.32 1.45
N GLY A 28 -8.45 -1.34 0.71
CA GLY A 28 -8.94 -1.59 -0.64
C GLY A 28 -8.42 -0.58 -1.66
N CYS A 29 -7.25 0.01 -1.42
CA CYS A 29 -6.77 1.16 -2.18
C CYS A 29 -5.72 0.76 -3.22
N ASN A 30 -5.62 1.50 -4.32
CA ASN A 30 -4.63 1.23 -5.37
C ASN A 30 -3.83 2.49 -5.71
N ARG A 31 -2.55 2.30 -6.06
CA ARG A 31 -1.57 3.37 -6.35
C ARG A 31 -1.39 4.30 -5.16
N LEU A 32 -0.65 3.82 -4.18
CA LEU A 32 -0.41 4.52 -2.92
C LEU A 32 1.03 5.00 -2.86
N ASP A 33 1.23 6.23 -2.44
CA ASP A 33 2.56 6.85 -2.36
C ASP A 33 2.71 7.56 -1.01
N ASN A 34 3.77 7.20 -0.28
CA ASN A 34 4.05 7.69 1.06
C ASN A 34 2.85 7.54 2.02
N CYS A 35 2.24 6.35 2.04
CA CYS A 35 1.07 6.06 2.87
C CYS A 35 1.41 5.18 4.08
N SER A 36 0.51 5.13 5.06
CA SER A 36 0.70 4.32 6.27
C SER A 36 -0.57 3.62 6.73
N ASN A 37 -0.43 2.46 7.37
CA ASN A 37 -1.56 1.64 7.85
C ASN A 37 -2.49 1.29 6.69
N MET A 38 -1.93 0.54 5.73
CA MET A 38 -2.62 0.11 4.52
C MET A 38 -3.10 -1.32 4.68
N SER A 39 -4.31 -1.61 4.23
CA SER A 39 -4.85 -2.97 4.25
C SER A 39 -5.49 -3.33 2.91
N ASN A 40 -5.32 -4.57 2.44
CA ASN A 40 -5.92 -5.06 1.19
C ASN A 40 -5.70 -4.08 0.02
N SER A 41 -4.48 -3.60 -0.14
CA SER A 41 -4.18 -2.51 -1.08
C SER A 41 -3.08 -2.89 -2.06
N ASP A 42 -3.13 -2.34 -3.25
CA ASP A 42 -2.24 -2.71 -4.36
C ASP A 42 -1.41 -1.51 -4.80
N ASP A 43 -0.24 -1.76 -5.40
CA ASP A 43 0.68 -0.74 -5.91
C ASP A 43 1.08 0.29 -4.83
N CYS A 44 1.67 -0.17 -3.73
CA CYS A 44 2.11 0.71 -2.64
C CYS A 44 3.58 1.08 -2.78
N THR A 45 3.91 2.37 -2.83
CA THR A 45 5.28 2.90 -2.86
C THR A 45 5.58 3.70 -1.60
N ASP A 46 6.79 3.55 -1.05
CA ASP A 46 7.29 4.27 0.12
C ASP A 46 6.31 4.24 1.32
N SER A 47 5.59 3.13 1.46
CA SER A 47 4.51 3.00 2.45
C SER A 47 4.91 2.16 3.66
N SER A 48 4.17 2.28 4.76
CA SER A 48 4.48 1.58 6.02
C SER A 48 3.25 0.92 6.63
N ASN A 49 3.46 -0.13 7.43
CA ASN A 49 2.40 -0.89 8.10
C ASN A 49 1.35 -1.40 7.10
N CYS A 50 1.82 -2.12 6.09
CA CYS A 50 0.95 -2.69 5.05
C CYS A 50 0.55 -4.12 5.42
N ILE A 51 -0.72 -4.47 5.25
CA ILE A 51 -1.27 -5.78 5.57
C ILE A 51 -2.06 -6.29 4.36
N ASP A 52 -1.83 -7.53 3.93
CA ASP A 52 -2.51 -8.13 2.77
C ASP A 52 -2.41 -7.25 1.51
N CYS A 53 -1.28 -6.56 1.34
CA CYS A 53 -1.05 -5.68 0.19
C CYS A 53 -0.25 -6.41 -0.90
N THR A 54 -0.41 -5.95 -2.15
CA THR A 54 0.36 -6.49 -3.28
C THR A 54 1.14 -5.39 -4.02
N ASP A 55 2.20 -5.81 -4.72
CA ASP A 55 3.09 -4.94 -5.52
C ASP A 55 3.65 -3.75 -4.72
N LEU A 56 4.36 -4.05 -3.63
CA LEU A 56 4.92 -3.06 -2.71
C LEU A 56 6.35 -2.67 -3.08
N ILE A 57 6.64 -1.39 -3.24
CA ILE A 57 7.97 -0.85 -3.50
C ILE A 57 8.42 -0.02 -2.30
N ASN A 58 9.64 -0.26 -1.80
CA ASN A 58 10.25 0.49 -0.69
C ASN A 58 9.39 0.56 0.59
N CYS A 59 8.58 -0.47 0.84
CA CYS A 59 7.67 -0.49 1.97
C CYS A 59 8.31 -1.07 3.24
N SER A 60 7.78 -0.69 4.40
CA SER A 60 8.24 -1.22 5.70
C SER A 60 7.10 -1.77 6.55
N ASN A 61 7.41 -2.69 7.47
CA ASN A 61 6.43 -3.30 8.39
C ASN A 61 5.28 -3.99 7.63
N CYS A 62 5.63 -4.81 6.64
CA CYS A 62 4.65 -5.47 5.77
C CYS A 62 4.29 -6.85 6.35
N THR A 63 3.00 -7.16 6.46
CA THR A 63 2.49 -8.45 6.94
C THR A 63 1.63 -9.10 5.88
N ASP A 64 1.89 -10.37 5.55
CA ASP A 64 1.11 -11.15 4.58
C ASP A 64 1.02 -10.49 3.18
N CYS A 65 2.00 -9.65 2.85
CA CYS A 65 2.07 -8.96 1.57
C CYS A 65 2.77 -9.80 0.49
N SER A 66 2.55 -9.45 -0.78
CA SER A 66 3.24 -10.02 -1.94
C SER A 66 3.81 -8.95 -2.89
N GLY A 67 4.57 -9.38 -3.91
CA GLY A 67 5.14 -8.48 -4.93
C GLY A 67 6.16 -7.46 -4.39
N LEU A 68 6.82 -7.74 -3.25
CA LEU A 68 7.61 -6.72 -2.58
C LEU A 68 9.00 -6.52 -3.20
N THR A 69 9.36 -5.26 -3.48
CA THR A 69 10.68 -4.81 -3.93
C THR A 69 11.24 -3.77 -2.95
N GLY A 70 12.49 -3.92 -2.52
CA GLY A 70 13.17 -2.91 -1.67
C GLY A 70 12.55 -2.72 -0.28
N SER A 71 11.81 -3.71 0.23
CA SER A 71 11.07 -3.60 1.48
C SER A 71 11.83 -4.14 2.69
N SER A 72 11.43 -3.70 3.89
CA SER A 72 12.09 -4.03 5.16
C SER A 72 11.09 -4.40 6.26
N ASN A 73 11.56 -5.14 7.27
CA ASN A 73 10.76 -5.61 8.42
C ASN A 73 9.46 -6.31 8.01
N GLN A 74 9.59 -7.40 7.26
CA GLN A 74 8.50 -8.18 6.69
C GLN A 74 8.12 -9.37 7.60
N HIS A 75 6.84 -9.68 7.71
CA HIS A 75 6.32 -10.89 8.35
C HIS A 75 5.32 -11.58 7.41
N GLY A 76 5.29 -12.92 7.38
CA GLY A 76 4.31 -13.67 6.59
C GLY A 76 4.32 -13.41 5.07
N VAL A 77 5.38 -12.81 4.52
CA VAL A 77 5.40 -12.40 3.11
C VAL A 77 5.33 -13.58 2.14
N HIS A 78 4.42 -13.46 1.16
CA HIS A 78 4.26 -14.39 0.07
C HIS A 78 5.03 -13.87 -1.14
N LYS A 79 6.10 -14.56 -1.55
CA LYS A 79 6.79 -14.21 -2.81
C LYS A 79 5.84 -14.51 -3.96
N ASN A 80 5.53 -13.51 -4.80
CA ASN A 80 4.80 -13.77 -6.04
C ASN A 80 5.68 -14.67 -6.93
N GLU A 81 5.20 -15.88 -7.25
CA GLU A 81 5.83 -16.83 -8.17
C GLU A 81 5.67 -16.38 -9.64
N ALA A 82 6.16 -15.18 -9.99
CA ALA A 82 6.04 -14.64 -11.36
C ALA A 82 7.39 -14.37 -12.05
N GLU A 83 8.45 -15.09 -11.66
CA GLU A 83 9.70 -15.15 -12.44
C GLU A 83 10.11 -16.62 -12.68
N LEU A 84 9.43 -17.28 -13.63
CA LEU A 84 9.91 -18.48 -14.35
C LEU A 84 9.55 -18.36 -15.84
#